data_AF-A0ABD0LJ52-F1
#
_entry.id   AF-A0ABD0LJ52-F1
#
_cell.length_a   1.000
_cell.length_b   1.000
_cell.length_c   1.000
_cell.angle_alpha   90.00
_cell.angle_beta   90.00
_cell.angle_gamma   90.00
#
_symmetry.space_group_name_H-M   'P 1'
#
loop_
_entity.id
_entity.type
_entity.pdbx_description
1 polymer ?
#
loop_
_entity_poly.entity_id
_entity_poly.type
_entity_poly.pdbx_seq_one_letter_code
_entity_poly.pdbx_strand_id
1 'polypeptide(L)'
;MACESGLPECVQQAVQLFQQWRAHPDTNPISPALRQYMYCTAVREGSESDWFFVLTRYRQETSPGEKNLLLRALPCSSDVWILSTLLDMSLEHTDIKRDDATGMIGWVAKNPAGNRLAWDFVKHHWDVIIRHFAQSPSRLKTMLRAFIAAQTELGIGEQTLRQAVETVEFNIKWYKDSYPQLVQWLQDKGYFEFQGAETTST
;
A
#
# COMPACT_ATOMS: atom_id res chain seq x y z
N MET A 1 -15.31 9.70 -8.39
CA MET A 1 -15.93 11.01 -8.05
C MET A 1 -17.37 10.91 -7.52
N ALA A 2 -18.38 10.43 -8.24
CA ALA A 2 -19.77 10.40 -7.70
C ALA A 2 -19.99 9.42 -6.54
N CYS A 3 -19.57 8.15 -6.69
CA CYS A 3 -19.68 7.13 -5.62
C CYS A 3 -18.75 7.42 -4.44
N GLU A 4 -17.54 7.93 -4.70
CA GLU A 4 -16.60 8.33 -3.64
C GLU A 4 -17.11 9.52 -2.81
N SER A 5 -17.97 10.37 -3.41
CA SER A 5 -18.63 11.48 -2.69
C SER A 5 -19.90 11.04 -1.97
N GLY A 6 -20.23 9.75 -1.97
CA GLY A 6 -21.40 9.21 -1.27
C GLY A 6 -22.75 9.53 -1.93
N LEU A 7 -22.78 9.82 -3.25
CA LEU A 7 -24.05 10.06 -3.94
C LEU A 7 -24.95 8.80 -3.86
N PRO A 8 -26.15 8.87 -3.25
CA PRO A 8 -26.95 7.68 -2.94
C PRO A 8 -27.26 6.80 -4.15
N GLU A 9 -27.56 7.41 -5.30
CA GLU A 9 -27.86 6.68 -6.54
C GLU A 9 -26.66 5.87 -7.04
N CYS A 10 -25.46 6.44 -6.96
CA CYS A 10 -24.22 5.77 -7.37
C CYS A 10 -23.91 4.60 -6.42
N VAL A 11 -24.06 4.83 -5.12
CA VAL A 11 -23.83 3.81 -4.09
C VAL A 11 -24.80 2.65 -4.27
N GLN A 12 -26.10 2.94 -4.41
CA GLN A 12 -27.11 1.90 -4.63
C GLN A 12 -26.83 1.09 -5.90
N GLN A 13 -26.48 1.76 -7.01
CA GLN A 13 -26.15 1.06 -8.25
C GLN A 13 -24.90 0.19 -8.10
N ALA A 14 -23.86 0.67 -7.42
CA ALA A 14 -22.65 -0.09 -7.16
C ALA A 14 -22.96 -1.37 -6.37
N VAL A 15 -23.71 -1.25 -5.28
CA VAL A 15 -24.12 -2.39 -4.44
C VAL A 15 -24.98 -3.36 -5.25
N GLN A 16 -25.97 -2.89 -6.01
CA GLN A 16 -26.83 -3.75 -6.82
C GLN A 16 -26.06 -4.55 -7.87
N LEU A 17 -25.20 -3.89 -8.66
CA LEU A 17 -24.39 -4.56 -9.68
C LEU A 17 -23.41 -5.56 -9.06
N PHE A 18 -22.86 -5.22 -7.89
CA PHE A 18 -21.98 -6.11 -7.16
C PHE A 18 -22.73 -7.35 -6.64
N GLN A 19 -23.95 -7.21 -6.12
CA GLN A 19 -24.75 -8.36 -5.69
C GLN A 19 -25.15 -9.25 -6.89
N GLN A 20 -25.46 -8.67 -8.04
CA GLN A 20 -25.67 -9.42 -9.27
C GLN A 20 -24.43 -10.21 -9.68
N TRP A 21 -23.25 -9.60 -9.57
CA TRP A 21 -21.99 -10.30 -9.80
C TRP A 21 -21.73 -11.42 -8.81
N ARG A 22 -22.01 -11.21 -7.51
CA ARG A 22 -21.88 -12.26 -6.49
C ARG A 22 -22.79 -13.45 -6.76
N ALA A 23 -24.00 -13.21 -7.25
CA ALA A 23 -24.94 -14.26 -7.62
C ALA A 23 -24.48 -15.05 -8.86
N HIS A 24 -23.72 -14.43 -9.76
CA HIS A 24 -23.21 -15.05 -10.98
C HIS A 24 -21.70 -14.73 -11.18
N PRO A 25 -20.79 -15.36 -10.40
CA PRO A 25 -19.39 -14.95 -10.32
C PRO A 25 -18.61 -15.00 -11.64
N ASP A 26 -19.05 -15.85 -12.57
CA ASP A 26 -18.42 -16.04 -13.89
C ASP A 26 -18.74 -14.91 -14.88
N THR A 27 -19.81 -14.15 -14.63
CA THR A 27 -20.23 -13.04 -15.50
C THR A 27 -20.30 -11.75 -14.68
N ASN A 28 -19.27 -10.91 -14.79
CA ASN A 28 -19.27 -9.62 -14.12
C ASN A 28 -20.05 -8.56 -14.93
N PRO A 29 -21.23 -8.10 -14.46
CA PRO A 29 -22.04 -7.09 -15.17
C PRO A 29 -21.44 -5.69 -15.11
N ILE A 30 -20.42 -5.44 -14.28
CA ILE A 30 -19.80 -4.13 -14.12
C ILE A 30 -18.85 -3.89 -15.30
N SER A 31 -19.13 -2.80 -16.03
CA SER A 31 -18.28 -2.33 -17.13
C SER A 31 -16.83 -2.13 -16.66
N PRO A 32 -15.81 -2.59 -17.41
CA PRO A 32 -14.41 -2.47 -17.03
C PRO A 32 -13.97 -1.07 -16.59
N ALA A 33 -14.49 -0.03 -17.24
CA ALA A 33 -14.18 1.38 -16.93
C ALA A 33 -14.66 1.82 -15.53
N LEU A 34 -15.65 1.13 -14.96
CA LEU A 34 -16.27 1.48 -13.68
C LEU A 34 -15.81 0.60 -12.52
N ARG A 35 -15.18 -0.54 -12.81
CA ARG A 35 -14.81 -1.57 -11.81
C ARG A 35 -14.04 -1.03 -10.62
N GLN A 36 -13.05 -0.15 -10.85
CA GLN A 36 -12.27 0.45 -9.77
C GLN A 36 -13.17 1.10 -8.70
N TYR A 37 -14.14 1.91 -9.14
CA TYR A 37 -15.02 2.64 -8.25
C TYR A 37 -16.12 1.75 -7.67
N MET A 38 -16.68 0.86 -8.49
CA MET A 38 -17.79 -0.01 -8.09
C MET A 38 -17.34 -1.05 -7.08
N TYR A 39 -16.16 -1.68 -7.26
CA TYR A 39 -15.63 -2.63 -6.27
C TYR A 39 -15.31 -1.96 -4.95
N CYS A 40 -14.60 -0.83 -4.98
CA CYS A 40 -14.26 -0.10 -3.77
C CYS A 40 -15.52 0.36 -3.01
N THR A 41 -16.54 0.81 -3.72
CA THR A 41 -17.83 1.20 -3.11
C THR A 41 -18.56 -0.01 -2.52
N ALA A 42 -18.64 -1.12 -3.27
CA ALA A 42 -19.28 -2.34 -2.77
C ALA A 42 -18.57 -2.93 -1.55
N VAL A 43 -17.24 -2.85 -1.49
CA VAL A 43 -16.48 -3.28 -0.31
C VAL A 43 -16.67 -2.32 0.88
N ARG A 44 -16.77 -1.02 0.63
CA ARG A 44 -17.00 0.00 1.67
C ARG A 44 -18.34 -0.16 2.37
N GLU A 45 -19.38 -0.41 1.58
CA GLU A 45 -20.78 -0.57 2.04
C GLU A 45 -21.14 -2.03 2.36
N GLY A 46 -20.22 -2.95 2.05
CA GLY A 46 -20.45 -4.38 2.15
C GLY A 46 -20.14 -4.96 3.52
N SER A 47 -20.52 -6.23 3.67
CA SER A 47 -20.18 -7.06 4.81
C SER A 47 -18.81 -7.72 4.66
N GLU A 48 -18.36 -8.38 5.73
CA GLU A 48 -17.21 -9.29 5.68
C GLU A 48 -17.34 -10.35 4.57
N SER A 49 -18.55 -10.87 4.32
CA SER A 49 -18.82 -11.83 3.25
C SER A 49 -18.59 -11.24 1.86
N ASP A 50 -18.95 -9.97 1.65
CA ASP A 50 -18.69 -9.25 0.41
C ASP A 50 -17.19 -9.04 0.20
N TRP A 51 -16.47 -8.72 1.27
CA TRP A 51 -15.02 -8.57 1.24
C TRP A 51 -14.30 -9.89 0.91
N PHE A 52 -14.68 -11.00 1.55
CA PHE A 52 -14.11 -12.33 1.25
C PHE A 52 -14.38 -12.78 -0.18
N PHE A 53 -15.53 -12.42 -0.73
CA PHE A 53 -15.80 -12.65 -2.15
C PHE A 53 -14.77 -11.94 -3.03
N VAL A 54 -14.51 -10.64 -2.79
CA VAL A 54 -13.49 -9.89 -3.55
C VAL A 54 -12.09 -10.48 -3.36
N LEU A 55 -11.71 -10.86 -2.14
CA LEU A 55 -10.42 -11.52 -1.89
C LEU A 55 -10.31 -12.84 -2.66
N THR A 56 -11.37 -13.63 -2.70
CA THR A 56 -11.42 -14.89 -3.46
C THR A 56 -11.25 -14.64 -4.96
N ARG A 57 -11.95 -13.63 -5.50
CA ARG A 57 -11.78 -13.21 -6.90
C ARG A 57 -10.36 -12.74 -7.17
N TYR A 58 -9.76 -11.95 -6.26
CA TYR A 58 -8.37 -11.52 -6.37
C TYR A 58 -7.40 -12.71 -6.47
N ARG A 59 -7.59 -13.73 -5.62
CA ARG A 59 -6.76 -14.94 -5.63
C ARG A 59 -6.85 -15.70 -6.95
N GLN A 60 -8.07 -15.85 -7.49
CA GLN A 60 -8.35 -16.59 -8.72
C GLN A 60 -8.03 -15.81 -10.00
N GLU A 61 -7.97 -14.48 -9.94
CA GLU A 61 -7.78 -13.64 -11.13
C GLU A 61 -6.39 -13.79 -11.75
N THR A 62 -6.38 -13.91 -13.08
CA THR A 62 -5.18 -14.11 -13.91
C THR A 62 -4.82 -12.86 -14.71
N SER A 63 -5.80 -12.04 -15.07
CA SER A 63 -5.59 -10.76 -15.74
C SER A 63 -4.91 -9.77 -14.79
N PRO A 64 -3.68 -9.29 -15.08
CA PRO A 64 -2.98 -8.38 -14.18
C PRO A 64 -3.75 -7.08 -13.91
N GLY A 65 -4.46 -6.57 -14.91
CA GLY A 65 -5.27 -5.36 -14.77
C GLY A 65 -6.44 -5.56 -13.79
N GLU A 66 -7.21 -6.62 -13.99
CA GLU A 66 -8.35 -6.95 -13.13
C GLU A 66 -7.89 -7.29 -11.70
N LYS A 67 -6.81 -8.06 -11.58
CA LYS A 67 -6.22 -8.42 -10.29
C LYS A 67 -5.83 -7.18 -9.48
N ASN A 68 -5.27 -6.15 -10.14
CA ASN A 68 -4.94 -4.87 -9.50
C ASN A 68 -6.21 -4.11 -9.05
N LEU A 69 -7.27 -4.12 -9.86
CA LEU A 69 -8.55 -3.50 -9.49
C LEU A 69 -9.15 -4.14 -8.24
N LEU A 70 -9.13 -5.48 -8.16
CA LEU A 70 -9.62 -6.23 -7.00
C LEU A 70 -8.76 -5.97 -5.75
N LEU A 71 -7.44 -6.00 -5.90
CA LEU A 71 -6.49 -5.71 -4.84
C LEU A 71 -6.73 -4.31 -4.22
N ARG A 72 -6.94 -3.31 -5.08
CA ARG A 72 -7.20 -1.92 -4.67
C ARG A 72 -8.56 -1.72 -4.01
N ALA A 73 -9.51 -2.63 -4.19
CA ALA A 73 -10.82 -2.56 -3.57
C ALA A 73 -10.82 -3.06 -2.12
N LEU A 74 -9.98 -4.04 -1.77
CA LEU A 74 -9.89 -4.62 -0.44
C LEU A 74 -9.72 -3.59 0.70
N PRO A 75 -8.81 -2.59 0.62
CA PRO A 75 -8.63 -1.61 1.68
C PRO A 75 -9.75 -0.56 1.75
N CYS A 76 -10.78 -0.63 0.90
CA CYS A 76 -11.92 0.29 0.96
C CYS A 76 -12.95 -0.06 2.05
N SER A 77 -12.79 -1.21 2.72
CA SER A 77 -13.71 -1.64 3.78
C SER A 77 -13.82 -0.60 4.89
N SER A 78 -15.01 -0.46 5.47
CA SER A 78 -15.24 0.39 6.64
C SER A 78 -15.01 -0.37 7.97
N ASP A 79 -14.74 -1.67 7.90
CA ASP A 79 -14.51 -2.54 9.06
C ASP A 79 -13.03 -2.52 9.48
N VAL A 80 -12.77 -2.04 10.70
CA VAL A 80 -11.41 -1.90 11.27
C VAL A 80 -10.71 -3.26 11.41
N TRP A 81 -11.44 -4.33 11.71
CA TRP A 81 -10.85 -5.67 11.82
C TRP A 81 -10.36 -6.19 10.47
N ILE A 82 -11.13 -5.95 9.40
CA ILE A 82 -10.72 -6.26 8.03
C ILE A 82 -9.46 -5.46 7.64
N LEU A 83 -9.43 -4.17 7.97
CA LEU A 83 -8.28 -3.33 7.69
C LEU A 83 -7.03 -3.77 8.48
N SER A 84 -7.18 -4.23 9.72
CA SER A 84 -6.08 -4.82 10.51
C SER A 84 -5.56 -6.09 9.86
N THR A 85 -6.47 -6.98 9.46
CA THR A 85 -6.13 -8.23 8.76
C THR A 85 -5.34 -7.95 7.48
N LEU A 86 -5.72 -6.92 6.71
CA LEU A 86 -4.97 -6.51 5.52
C LEU A 86 -3.54 -6.02 5.80
N LEU A 87 -3.34 -5.32 6.92
CA LEU A 87 -2.01 -4.88 7.34
C LEU A 87 -1.12 -6.07 7.70
N ASP A 88 -1.66 -7.03 8.46
CA ASP A 88 -0.95 -8.27 8.82
C ASP A 88 -0.58 -9.08 7.57
N MET A 89 -1.56 -9.31 6.67
CA MET A 89 -1.33 -9.98 5.38
C MET A 89 -0.26 -9.30 4.53
N SER A 90 -0.10 -7.97 4.65
CA SER A 90 0.92 -7.20 3.91
C SER A 90 2.34 -7.42 4.44
N LEU A 91 2.51 -7.75 5.72
CA LEU A 91 3.82 -8.07 6.29
C LEU A 91 4.18 -9.55 6.17
N GLU A 92 3.19 -10.44 6.27
CA GLU A 92 3.39 -11.89 6.23
C GLU A 92 3.52 -12.44 4.80
N HIS A 93 3.14 -11.66 3.79
CA HIS A 93 3.16 -12.04 2.36
C HIS A 93 2.31 -13.28 2.03
N THR A 94 1.22 -13.49 2.77
CA THR A 94 0.31 -14.62 2.58
C THR A 94 -0.47 -14.48 1.28
N ASP A 95 -1.29 -13.43 1.18
CA ASP A 95 -2.07 -13.10 -0.02
C ASP A 95 -1.56 -11.85 -0.74
N ILE A 96 -1.02 -10.90 0.02
CA ILE A 96 -0.52 -9.64 -0.52
C ILE A 96 0.95 -9.84 -0.86
N LYS A 97 1.29 -9.71 -2.15
CA LYS A 97 2.67 -9.85 -2.58
C LYS A 97 3.55 -8.77 -1.95
N ARG A 98 4.82 -9.10 -1.72
CA ARG A 98 5.83 -8.17 -1.20
C ARG A 98 5.87 -6.82 -1.92
N ASP A 99 5.71 -6.84 -3.24
CA ASP A 99 5.68 -5.63 -4.05
C ASP A 99 4.45 -4.76 -3.77
N ASP A 100 3.33 -5.37 -3.44
CA ASP A 100 2.05 -4.70 -3.20
C ASP A 100 1.90 -4.23 -1.74
N ALA A 101 2.67 -4.79 -0.81
CA ALA A 101 2.60 -4.51 0.63
C ALA A 101 2.65 -3.00 0.96
N THR A 102 3.62 -2.26 0.42
CA THR A 102 3.70 -0.79 0.65
C THR A 102 2.48 -0.03 0.11
N GLY A 103 1.91 -0.50 -1.00
CA GLY A 103 0.72 0.08 -1.59
C GLY A 103 -0.48 -0.17 -0.70
N MET A 104 -0.62 -1.41 -0.20
CA MET A 104 -1.68 -1.80 0.71
C MET A 104 -1.66 -0.98 2.01
N ILE A 105 -0.51 -0.90 2.68
CA ILE A 105 -0.34 -0.07 3.89
C ILE A 105 -0.72 1.39 3.59
N GLY A 106 -0.27 1.93 2.45
CA GLY A 106 -0.60 3.29 2.03
C GLY A 106 -2.09 3.51 1.71
N TRP A 107 -2.79 2.50 1.20
CA TRP A 107 -4.24 2.58 0.95
C TRP A 107 -5.05 2.48 2.23
N VAL A 108 -4.67 1.61 3.18
CA VAL A 108 -5.29 1.54 4.51
C VAL A 108 -5.06 2.86 5.26
N ALA A 109 -3.88 3.47 5.15
CA ALA A 109 -3.60 4.78 5.74
C ALA A 109 -4.56 5.87 5.23
N LYS A 110 -4.93 5.84 3.94
CA LYS A 110 -5.89 6.78 3.33
C LYS A 110 -7.35 6.47 3.64
N ASN A 111 -7.65 5.29 4.16
CA ASN A 111 -9.00 4.93 4.55
C ASN A 111 -9.35 5.66 5.86
N PRO A 112 -10.47 6.40 5.95
CA PRO A 112 -10.88 7.08 7.18
C PRO A 112 -10.97 6.17 8.42
N ALA A 113 -11.45 4.93 8.26
CA ALA A 113 -11.51 3.94 9.34
C ALA A 113 -10.14 3.30 9.65
N GLY A 114 -9.25 3.26 8.65
CA GLY A 114 -7.93 2.62 8.74
C GLY A 114 -6.77 3.55 9.09
N ASN A 115 -6.99 4.87 9.04
CA ASN A 115 -5.90 5.85 9.11
C ASN A 115 -5.06 5.72 10.39
N ARG A 116 -5.71 5.80 11.56
CA ARG A 116 -5.03 5.68 12.85
C ARG A 116 -4.44 4.29 13.06
N LEU A 117 -5.16 3.25 12.62
CA LEU A 117 -4.71 1.87 12.70
C LEU A 117 -3.40 1.67 11.91
N ALA A 118 -3.34 2.15 10.68
CA ALA A 118 -2.15 2.08 9.85
C ALA A 118 -0.98 2.84 10.49
N TRP A 119 -1.24 3.97 11.15
CA TRP A 119 -0.20 4.73 11.84
C TRP A 119 0.39 3.95 13.01
N ASP A 120 -0.46 3.39 13.86
CA ASP A 120 -0.02 2.56 14.97
C ASP A 120 0.72 1.33 14.45
N PHE A 121 0.23 0.68 13.40
CA PHE A 121 0.89 -0.46 12.76
C PHE A 121 2.31 -0.11 12.27
N VAL A 122 2.49 0.98 11.53
CA VAL A 122 3.82 1.38 11.02
C VAL A 122 4.79 1.70 12.14
N LYS A 123 4.34 2.35 13.23
CA LYS A 123 5.19 2.61 14.41
C LYS A 123 5.68 1.31 15.05
N HIS A 124 4.79 0.32 15.23
CA HIS A 124 5.15 -0.94 15.87
C HIS A 124 6.03 -1.84 14.99
N HIS A 125 5.90 -1.74 13.67
CA HIS A 125 6.61 -2.60 12.72
C HIS A 125 7.70 -1.86 11.91
N TRP A 126 8.12 -0.68 12.37
CA TRP A 126 9.03 0.20 11.63
C TRP A 126 10.30 -0.50 11.15
N ASP A 127 10.96 -1.26 12.02
CA ASP A 127 12.20 -1.96 11.67
C ASP A 127 12.01 -3.05 10.63
N VAL A 128 10.85 -3.71 10.62
CA VAL A 128 10.50 -4.72 9.63
C VAL A 128 10.25 -4.03 8.29
N ILE A 129 9.43 -2.97 8.30
CA ILE A 129 9.07 -2.17 7.12
C ILE A 129 10.33 -1.59 6.46
N ILE A 130 11.22 -0.95 7.22
CA ILE A 130 12.46 -0.40 6.69
C ILE A 130 13.35 -1.50 6.11
N ARG A 131 13.57 -2.62 6.82
CA ARG A 131 14.36 -3.73 6.26
C ARG A 131 13.75 -4.29 4.98
N HIS A 132 12.42 -4.38 4.92
CA HIS A 132 11.73 -4.94 3.76
C HIS A 132 11.79 -4.03 2.53
N PHE A 133 11.73 -2.71 2.74
CA PHE A 133 11.57 -1.72 1.67
C PHE A 133 12.79 -0.82 1.46
N ALA A 134 13.86 -0.97 2.23
CA ALA A 134 15.13 -0.24 2.04
C ALA A 134 15.71 -0.42 0.63
N GLN A 135 15.47 -1.59 0.01
CA GLN A 135 15.90 -1.86 -1.37
C GLN A 135 15.04 -1.13 -2.42
N SER A 136 13.89 -0.57 -2.04
CA SER A 136 13.02 0.21 -2.93
C SER A 136 12.64 1.56 -2.33
N PRO A 137 13.58 2.52 -2.31
CA PRO A 137 13.38 3.82 -1.65
C PRO A 137 12.19 4.64 -2.18
N SER A 138 11.84 4.47 -3.47
CA SER A 138 10.68 5.12 -4.09
C SER A 138 9.34 4.63 -3.54
N ARG A 139 9.26 3.35 -3.16
CA ARG A 139 8.06 2.75 -2.56
C ARG A 139 7.86 3.24 -1.12
N LEU A 140 8.95 3.23 -0.35
CA LEU A 140 8.95 3.81 1.01
C LEU A 140 8.50 5.27 1.00
N LYS A 141 9.04 6.07 0.06
CA LYS A 141 8.63 7.46 -0.17
C LYS A 141 7.13 7.59 -0.47
N THR A 142 6.59 6.74 -1.34
CA THR A 142 5.17 6.78 -1.72
C THR A 142 4.27 6.43 -0.54
N MET A 143 4.64 5.41 0.24
CA MET A 143 3.95 5.03 1.47
C MET A 143 3.95 6.19 2.48
N LEU A 144 5.12 6.76 2.78
CA LEU A 144 5.24 7.88 3.73
C LEU A 144 4.41 9.10 3.30
N ARG A 145 4.37 9.41 1.99
CA ARG A 145 3.50 10.47 1.46
C ARG A 145 2.02 10.17 1.66
N ALA A 146 1.60 8.92 1.50
CA ALA A 146 0.23 8.51 1.77
C ALA A 146 -0.13 8.68 3.25
N PHE A 147 0.80 8.35 4.16
CA PHE A 147 0.64 8.59 5.60
C PHE A 147 0.50 10.07 5.93
N ILE A 148 1.39 10.93 5.42
CA ILE A 148 1.30 12.38 5.63
C ILE A 148 -0.04 12.92 5.15
N ALA A 149 -0.45 12.55 3.93
CA ALA A 149 -1.67 13.06 3.32
C ALA A 149 -2.95 12.62 4.06
N ALA A 150 -2.91 11.47 4.71
CA ALA A 150 -4.06 10.94 5.41
C ALA A 150 -4.20 11.45 6.86
N GLN A 151 -3.12 11.98 7.43
CA GLN A 151 -3.11 12.47 8.80
C GLN A 151 -3.62 13.91 8.88
N THR A 152 -4.92 14.07 9.09
CA THR A 152 -5.62 15.37 9.20
C THR A 152 -5.38 16.10 10.52
N GLU A 153 -4.88 15.42 11.55
CA GLU A 153 -4.65 16.01 12.90
C GLU A 153 -3.24 16.56 13.12
N LEU A 154 -2.34 16.57 12.12
CA LEU A 154 -0.93 16.81 12.41
C LEU A 154 -0.61 18.21 12.92
N GLY A 155 -1.41 19.23 12.59
CA GLY A 155 -1.10 20.62 12.97
C GLY A 155 0.39 20.95 12.73
N ILE A 156 1.08 21.43 13.77
CA ILE A 156 2.51 21.78 13.75
C ILE A 156 3.43 20.58 13.40
N GLY A 157 2.98 19.34 13.59
CA GLY A 157 3.71 18.12 13.24
C GLY A 157 3.73 17.79 11.75
N GLU A 158 2.89 18.40 10.91
CA GLU A 158 2.85 18.10 9.47
C GLU A 158 4.15 18.55 8.80
N GLN A 159 4.64 19.73 9.19
CA GLN A 159 5.88 20.28 8.68
C GLN A 159 7.10 19.45 9.13
N THR A 160 7.11 18.97 10.37
CA THR A 160 8.15 18.07 10.88
C THR A 160 8.11 16.71 10.17
N LEU A 161 6.92 16.17 9.88
CA LEU A 161 6.78 14.90 9.17
C LEU A 161 7.17 15.05 7.69
N ARG A 162 6.84 16.19 7.05
CA ARG A 162 7.33 16.55 5.71
C ARG A 162 8.86 16.67 5.69
N GLN A 163 9.44 17.35 6.66
CA GLN A 163 10.91 17.45 6.81
C GLN A 163 11.55 16.08 7.07
N ALA A 164 10.92 15.20 7.84
CA ALA A 164 11.38 13.84 8.03
C ALA A 164 11.36 13.05 6.72
N VAL A 165 10.31 13.21 5.89
CA VAL A 165 10.27 12.62 4.55
C VAL A 165 11.31 13.24 3.63
N GLU A 166 11.49 14.56 3.63
CA GLU A 166 12.55 15.23 2.86
C GLU A 166 13.95 14.79 3.30
N THR A 167 14.16 14.54 4.59
CA THR A 167 15.41 14.01 5.14
C THR A 167 15.64 12.57 4.70
N VAL A 168 14.60 11.73 4.72
CA VAL A 168 14.64 10.38 4.15
C VAL A 168 14.94 10.45 2.65
N GLU A 169 14.29 11.34 1.90
CA GLU A 169 14.54 11.58 0.47
C GLU A 169 16.00 12.01 0.22
N PHE A 170 16.53 12.92 1.04
CA PHE A 170 17.90 13.39 0.98
C PHE A 170 18.88 12.27 1.32
N ASN A 171 18.67 11.51 2.39
CA ASN A 171 19.54 10.42 2.81
C ASN A 171 19.59 9.31 1.75
N ILE A 172 18.46 8.96 1.14
CA ILE A 172 18.38 8.02 0.03
C ILE A 172 19.16 8.55 -1.19
N LYS A 173 18.95 9.82 -1.55
CA LYS A 173 19.60 10.45 -2.71
C LYS A 173 21.11 10.54 -2.50
N TRP A 174 21.54 11.02 -1.34
CA TRP A 174 22.94 11.09 -0.95
C TRP A 174 23.60 9.72 -0.92
N TYR A 175 22.91 8.70 -0.40
CA TYR A 175 23.41 7.33 -0.42
C TYR A 175 23.60 6.79 -1.86
N LYS A 176 22.72 7.15 -2.80
CA LYS A 176 22.88 6.74 -4.20
C LYS A 176 23.96 7.53 -4.94
N ASP A 177 23.95 8.85 -4.76
CA ASP A 177 24.69 9.77 -5.62
C ASP A 177 26.09 10.09 -5.07
N SER A 178 26.23 10.15 -3.74
CA SER A 178 27.42 10.66 -3.04
C SER A 178 28.19 9.60 -2.29
N TYR A 179 27.53 8.56 -1.77
CA TYR A 179 28.22 7.48 -1.05
C TYR A 179 29.27 6.73 -1.90
N PRO A 180 29.02 6.36 -3.17
CA PRO A 180 30.05 5.73 -4.00
C PRO A 180 31.29 6.63 -4.20
N GLN A 181 31.06 7.93 -4.38
CA GLN A 181 32.14 8.92 -4.54
C GLN A 181 32.93 9.10 -3.25
N LEU A 182 32.25 9.08 -2.10
CA LEU A 182 32.89 9.14 -0.79
C LEU A 182 33.72 7.87 -0.52
N VAL A 183 33.20 6.68 -0.84
CA VAL A 183 33.94 5.41 -0.71
C VAL A 183 35.17 5.43 -1.61
N GLN A 184 35.04 5.85 -2.87
CA GLN A 184 36.17 6.00 -3.78
C GLN A 184 37.21 6.99 -3.23
N TRP A 185 36.77 8.15 -2.75
CA TRP A 185 37.67 9.15 -2.17
C TRP A 185 38.39 8.64 -0.91
N LEU A 186 37.70 7.88 -0.05
CA LEU A 186 38.31 7.26 1.14
C LEU A 186 39.32 6.18 0.77
N GLN A 187 39.05 5.40 -0.29
CA GLN A 187 39.99 4.42 -0.84
C GLN A 187 41.22 5.11 -1.45
N ASP A 188 41.03 6.14 -2.27
CA ASP A 188 42.11 6.91 -2.91
C ASP A 188 43.04 7.58 -1.89
N LYS A 189 42.52 7.91 -0.70
CA LYS A 189 43.28 8.51 0.40
C LYS A 189 43.86 7.48 1.38
N GLY A 190 43.63 6.18 1.16
CA GLY A 190 44.13 5.11 2.01
C GLY A 190 43.47 5.04 3.38
N TYR A 191 42.29 5.66 3.55
CA TYR A 191 41.53 5.62 4.80
C TYR A 191 40.57 4.41 4.88
N PHE A 192 40.43 3.65 3.79
CA PHE A 192 39.49 2.54 3.71
C PHE A 192 39.97 1.46 2.72
N GLU A 193 40.21 0.23 3.20
CA GLU A 193 40.44 -0.95 2.36
C GLU A 193 39.19 -1.83 2.36
N PHE A 194 38.62 -2.07 1.17
CA PHE A 194 37.45 -2.94 1.02
C PHE A 194 37.90 -4.40 0.94
N GLN A 195 37.60 -5.21 1.95
CA GLN A 195 37.69 -6.67 1.82
C GLN A 195 36.52 -7.12 0.94
N GLY A 196 36.81 -7.40 -0.33
CA GLY A 196 35.83 -7.90 -1.29
C GLY A 196 35.10 -9.14 -0.77
N ALA A 197 33.82 -9.25 -1.11
CA ALA A 197 33.02 -10.44 -0.88
C ALA A 197 33.79 -11.69 -1.30
N GLU A 198 33.90 -12.67 -0.39
CA GLU A 198 34.37 -14.01 -0.70
C GLU A 198 33.57 -14.55 -1.88
N THR A 199 34.21 -14.67 -3.04
CA THR A 199 33.74 -15.54 -4.10
C THR A 199 33.87 -16.97 -3.59
N THR A 200 32.80 -17.53 -3.04
CA THR A 200 32.68 -18.99 -2.87
C THR A 200 32.60 -19.62 -4.25
N SER A 201 33.78 -19.93 -4.79
CA SER A 201 33.96 -20.94 -5.83
C SER A 201 34.05 -22.29 -5.13
N THR A 202 33.10 -23.18 -5.39
CA THR A 202 33.32 -24.63 -5.32
C THR A 202 32.49 -25.29 -6.40
#